data_AF-Q1RI74-F1
#
_entry.id   AF-Q1RI74-F1
#
_cell.length_a   1.000
_cell.length_b   1.000
_cell.length_c   1.000
_cell.angle_alpha   90.00
_cell.angle_beta   90.00
_cell.angle_gamma   90.00
#
_symmetry.space_group_name_H-M   'P 1'
#
loop_
_entity.id
_entity.type
_entity.pdbx_description
1 polymer ?
#
loop_
_entity_poly.entity_id
_entity_poly.type
_entity_poly.pdbx_seq_one_letter_code
_entity_poly.pdbx_strand_id
1 'polypeptide(L)'
;MSEELLQRGLNKSNPTSKIGKWDYYNIGSTTLKALKNAGIIRNVNYGEVENKKVDALIVSKQNVIAVIEFKQPKEFKTNSQQQKAIDQAINVAKILGAKIIIATDTVDTLWINALTGEKILDEEGKNISLLFDPSNEQLPALIEKISYSINETNNQLLSPKLVNPTCLASSIWQDVWSVSGAKSRNSFYSLIEMYATDTPNEVLTYYVDNIRKKIKELFPYNPLDNTTIINGSVFVSNDQKAADSYSTVFFKVLDKFNKYGRLEHIDYDFKSKLFESFLKESISKKKLGTIFYTDESSSSNRNDYSR
;
A
#
# COMPACT_ATOMS: atom_id res chain seq x y z
N MET A 1 0.80 -1.40 32.20
CA MET A 1 0.03 -1.87 31.03
C MET A 1 -1.44 -1.66 31.37
N SER A 2 -2.30 -1.18 30.45
CA SER A 2 -3.72 -0.94 30.77
C SER A 2 -4.42 -2.26 31.12
N GLU A 3 -5.24 -2.25 32.16
CA GLU A 3 -6.02 -3.43 32.58
C GLU A 3 -6.94 -3.92 31.45
N GLU A 4 -7.53 -3.00 30.68
CA GLU A 4 -8.40 -3.34 29.56
C GLU A 4 -7.65 -3.96 28.37
N LEU A 5 -6.42 -3.51 28.09
CA LEU A 5 -5.57 -4.14 27.07
C LEU A 5 -5.17 -5.56 27.49
N LEU A 6 -4.89 -5.77 28.78
CA LEU A 6 -4.60 -7.09 29.33
C LEU A 6 -5.81 -8.03 29.27
N GLN A 7 -6.98 -7.56 29.73
CA GLN A 7 -8.23 -8.33 29.69
C GLN A 7 -8.62 -8.75 28.26
N ARG A 8 -8.38 -7.88 27.28
CA ARG A 8 -8.63 -8.15 25.85
C ARG A 8 -7.46 -8.83 25.14
N GLY A 9 -6.33 -9.05 25.82
CA GLY A 9 -5.12 -9.66 25.25
C GLY A 9 -4.46 -8.84 24.13
N LEU A 10 -4.71 -7.53 24.05
CA LEU A 10 -4.28 -6.68 22.93
C LEU A 10 -2.85 -6.19 23.13
N ASN A 11 -2.03 -6.34 22.08
CA ASN A 11 -0.69 -5.76 22.03
C ASN A 11 -0.27 -5.50 20.57
N LYS A 12 0.92 -4.92 20.36
CA LYS A 12 1.45 -4.61 19.02
C LYS A 12 1.39 -5.79 18.03
N SER A 13 1.57 -7.02 18.50
CA SER A 13 1.57 -8.23 17.66
C SER A 13 0.24 -8.99 17.68
N ASN A 14 -0.71 -8.57 18.52
CA ASN A 14 -2.01 -9.22 18.68
C ASN A 14 -3.14 -8.16 18.61
N PRO A 15 -3.51 -7.72 17.39
CA PRO A 15 -4.67 -6.86 17.18
C PRO A 15 -5.99 -7.63 17.37
N THR A 16 -7.11 -6.92 17.42
CA THR A 16 -8.45 -7.54 17.46
C THR A 16 -8.73 -8.33 16.18
N SER A 17 -8.42 -7.73 15.03
CA SER A 17 -8.47 -8.39 13.72
C SER A 17 -7.63 -7.60 12.70
N LYS A 18 -7.63 -8.06 11.45
CA LYS A 18 -7.01 -7.36 10.31
C LYS A 18 -8.09 -6.78 9.41
N ILE A 19 -7.85 -5.56 8.92
CA ILE A 19 -8.64 -4.93 7.85
C ILE A 19 -7.67 -4.71 6.68
N GLY A 20 -7.66 -5.66 5.74
CA GLY A 20 -6.65 -5.70 4.69
C GLY A 20 -5.23 -5.71 5.28
N LYS A 21 -4.42 -4.69 4.96
CA LYS A 21 -3.05 -4.53 5.46
C LYS A 21 -2.93 -3.88 6.84
N TRP A 22 -4.06 -3.46 7.43
CA TRP A 22 -4.08 -2.70 8.69
C TRP A 22 -4.48 -3.55 9.89
N ASP A 23 -3.99 -3.14 11.05
CA ASP A 23 -4.34 -3.70 12.35
C ASP A 23 -5.55 -2.97 12.91
N TYR A 24 -6.62 -3.70 13.20
CA TYR A 24 -7.80 -3.18 13.89
C TYR A 24 -7.70 -3.48 15.38
N TYR A 25 -7.87 -2.44 16.21
CA TYR A 25 -7.86 -2.56 17.66
C TYR A 25 -9.17 -2.04 18.24
N ASN A 26 -10.00 -2.94 18.80
CA ASN A 26 -11.16 -2.60 19.62
C ASN A 26 -10.71 -2.48 21.08
N ILE A 27 -10.33 -1.27 21.48
CA ILE A 27 -9.61 -0.97 22.72
C ILE A 27 -10.52 -0.48 23.86
N GLY A 28 -11.79 -0.22 23.57
CA GLY A 28 -12.79 0.24 24.53
C GLY A 28 -12.35 1.50 25.27
N SER A 29 -12.35 1.49 26.59
CA SER A 29 -12.06 2.68 27.41
C SER A 29 -10.56 2.87 27.71
N THR A 30 -9.68 2.58 26.74
CA THR A 30 -8.23 2.69 26.90
C THR A 30 -7.72 4.09 26.56
N THR A 31 -6.73 4.58 27.32
CA THR A 31 -6.11 5.90 27.08
C THR A 31 -4.98 5.87 26.05
N LEU A 32 -4.72 7.00 25.38
CA LEU A 32 -3.60 7.11 24.43
C LEU A 32 -2.25 6.79 25.08
N LYS A 33 -2.05 7.17 26.34
CA LYS A 33 -0.84 6.83 27.12
C LYS A 33 -0.62 5.32 27.19
N ALA A 34 -1.68 4.55 27.42
CA ALA A 34 -1.59 3.11 27.49
C ALA A 34 -1.28 2.48 26.13
N LEU A 35 -1.88 2.98 25.05
CA LEU A 35 -1.64 2.50 23.68
C LEU A 35 -0.18 2.76 23.25
N LYS A 36 0.34 3.94 23.57
CA LYS A 36 1.74 4.32 23.37
C LYS A 36 2.69 3.40 24.12
N ASN A 37 2.44 3.17 25.40
CA ASN A 37 3.26 2.29 26.23
C ASN A 37 3.19 0.82 25.78
N ALA A 38 2.08 0.41 25.15
CA ALA A 38 1.93 -0.91 24.54
C ALA A 38 2.58 -1.03 23.14
N GLY A 39 3.12 0.07 22.60
CA GLY A 39 3.72 0.11 21.26
C GLY A 39 2.71 -0.05 20.11
N ILE A 40 1.42 0.17 20.39
CA ILE A 40 0.34 0.11 19.38
C ILE A 40 0.36 1.38 18.52
N ILE A 41 0.54 2.54 19.15
CA ILE A 41 0.70 3.85 18.48
C ILE A 41 2.12 4.41 18.70
N ARG A 42 2.48 5.45 17.94
CA ARG A 42 3.81 6.05 18.02
C ARG A 42 4.16 6.49 19.44
N ASN A 43 5.43 6.33 19.80
CA ASN A 43 5.95 6.81 21.08
C ASN A 43 6.33 8.30 21.01
N VAL A 44 5.33 9.17 20.95
CA VAL A 44 5.49 10.64 20.94
C VAL A 44 4.79 11.28 22.14
N ASN A 45 5.15 12.51 22.50
CA ASN A 45 4.43 13.24 23.54
C ASN A 45 3.11 13.76 22.99
N TYR A 46 1.99 13.22 23.47
CA TYR A 46 0.65 13.66 23.07
C TYR A 46 0.08 14.75 23.99
N GLY A 47 0.84 15.25 24.96
CA GLY A 47 0.43 16.33 25.85
C GLY A 47 -0.82 16.00 26.66
N GLU A 48 -1.74 16.96 26.77
CA GLU A 48 -2.93 16.85 27.62
C GLU A 48 -3.92 15.77 27.17
N VAL A 49 -3.87 15.34 25.90
CA VAL A 49 -4.77 14.30 25.41
C VAL A 49 -4.30 12.88 25.68
N GLU A 50 -3.15 12.68 26.33
CA GLU A 50 -2.68 11.35 26.73
C GLU A 50 -3.72 10.56 27.57
N ASN A 51 -4.58 11.27 28.29
CA ASN A 51 -5.67 10.70 29.09
C ASN A 51 -7.00 10.58 28.35
N LYS A 52 -7.10 11.10 27.11
CA LYS A 52 -8.29 10.90 26.28
C LYS A 52 -8.39 9.45 25.85
N LYS A 53 -9.61 9.03 25.59
CA LYS A 53 -10.00 7.66 25.26
C LYS A 53 -10.70 7.67 23.92
N VAL A 54 -10.55 6.57 23.19
CA VAL A 54 -11.23 6.29 21.93
C VAL A 54 -11.57 4.81 21.92
N ASP A 55 -12.68 4.44 21.32
CA ASP A 55 -13.19 3.08 21.42
C ASP A 55 -12.42 2.09 20.55
N ALA A 56 -12.03 2.51 19.34
CA ALA A 56 -11.26 1.68 18.43
C ALA A 56 -10.35 2.48 17.49
N LEU A 57 -9.34 1.80 16.94
CA LEU A 57 -8.35 2.38 16.03
C LEU A 57 -8.05 1.43 14.87
N ILE A 58 -7.73 2.00 13.70
CA ILE A 58 -7.10 1.30 12.58
C ILE A 58 -5.67 1.81 12.47
N VAL A 59 -4.70 0.90 12.49
CA VAL A 59 -3.28 1.24 12.62
C VAL A 59 -2.43 0.56 11.53
N SER A 60 -1.43 1.27 11.01
CA SER A 60 -0.37 0.75 10.14
C SER A 60 0.99 1.11 10.68
N LYS A 61 1.80 0.13 11.12
CA LYS A 61 3.15 0.39 11.65
C LYS A 61 3.18 1.53 12.69
N GLN A 62 2.25 1.51 13.65
CA GLN A 62 2.03 2.54 14.68
C GLN A 62 1.45 3.89 14.20
N ASN A 63 1.22 4.06 12.91
CA ASN A 63 0.49 5.20 12.35
C ASN A 63 -1.00 4.95 12.44
N VAL A 64 -1.75 5.89 12.99
CA VAL A 64 -3.20 5.77 13.08
C VAL A 64 -3.81 6.23 11.75
N ILE A 65 -4.52 5.33 11.08
CA ILE A 65 -5.19 5.59 9.80
C ILE A 65 -6.58 6.17 10.06
N ALA A 66 -7.32 5.55 10.98
CA ALA A 66 -8.66 5.97 11.37
C ALA A 66 -8.87 5.85 12.89
N VAL A 67 -9.64 6.79 13.43
CA VAL A 67 -10.20 6.74 14.79
C VAL A 67 -11.66 6.33 14.70
N ILE A 68 -12.09 5.40 15.53
CA ILE A 68 -13.47 4.90 15.55
C ILE A 68 -14.09 5.22 16.90
N GLU A 69 -15.27 5.83 16.87
CA GLU A 69 -16.08 6.19 18.02
C GLU A 69 -17.40 5.42 17.95
N PHE A 70 -17.65 4.57 18.94
CA PHE A 70 -18.88 3.79 19.06
C PHE A 70 -19.90 4.53 19.93
N LYS A 71 -21.15 4.61 19.46
CA LYS A 71 -22.26 5.14 20.24
C LYS A 71 -23.35 4.10 20.40
N GLN A 72 -24.18 4.27 21.42
CA GLN A 72 -25.40 3.49 21.54
C GLN A 72 -26.41 3.97 20.48
N PRO A 73 -27.26 3.10 19.91
CA PRO A 73 -28.23 3.51 18.90
C PRO A 73 -29.20 4.62 19.33
N LYS A 74 -29.45 4.76 20.64
CA LYS A 74 -30.26 5.87 21.20
C LYS A 74 -29.51 7.21 21.24
N GLU A 75 -28.18 7.17 21.16
CA GLU A 75 -27.25 8.30 21.28
C GLU A 75 -26.65 8.71 19.92
N PHE A 76 -27.16 8.18 18.81
CA PHE A 76 -26.63 8.43 17.46
C PHE A 76 -27.73 8.70 16.42
N LYS A 77 -28.93 9.09 16.85
CA LYS A 77 -30.10 9.28 15.95
C LYS A 77 -30.18 10.66 15.32
N THR A 78 -29.79 11.67 16.08
CA THR A 78 -29.97 13.08 15.68
C THR A 78 -28.66 13.69 15.21
N ASN A 79 -28.72 14.69 14.31
CA ASN A 79 -27.54 15.40 13.85
C ASN A 79 -26.71 15.99 15.02
N SER A 80 -27.34 16.48 16.09
CA SER A 80 -26.63 17.00 17.26
C SER A 80 -25.88 15.91 18.04
N GLN A 81 -26.48 14.74 18.17
CA GLN A 81 -25.84 13.58 18.80
C GLN A 81 -24.65 13.08 17.97
N GLN A 82 -24.83 12.99 16.66
CA GLN A 82 -23.77 12.63 15.73
C GLN A 82 -22.62 13.63 15.79
N GLN A 83 -22.92 14.94 15.78
CA GLN A 83 -21.89 15.98 15.90
C GLN A 83 -21.09 15.86 17.21
N LYS A 84 -21.74 15.58 18.34
CA LYS A 84 -21.02 15.36 19.61
C LYS A 84 -20.05 14.19 19.56
N ALA A 85 -20.39 13.12 18.85
CA ALA A 85 -19.47 11.99 18.65
C ALA A 85 -18.27 12.40 17.79
N ILE A 86 -18.51 13.20 16.73
CA ILE A 86 -17.46 13.75 15.88
C ILE A 86 -16.53 14.66 16.67
N ASP A 87 -17.07 15.58 17.47
CA ASP A 87 -16.30 16.54 18.28
C ASP A 87 -15.44 15.83 19.34
N GLN A 88 -15.90 14.68 19.86
CA GLN A 88 -15.12 13.85 20.77
C GLN A 88 -13.91 13.21 20.06
N ALA A 89 -14.13 12.69 18.85
CA ALA A 89 -13.09 12.01 18.08
C ALA A 89 -12.11 12.97 17.41
N ILE A 90 -12.54 14.17 17.00
CA ILE A 90 -11.75 15.06 16.12
C ILE A 90 -10.44 15.54 16.75
N ASN A 91 -10.47 15.89 18.04
CA ASN A 91 -9.27 16.33 18.74
C ASN A 91 -8.24 15.19 18.82
N VAL A 92 -8.71 13.98 19.13
CA VAL A 92 -7.84 12.80 19.20
C VAL A 92 -7.30 12.42 17.82
N ALA A 93 -8.14 12.44 16.78
CA ALA A 93 -7.73 12.12 15.42
C ALA A 93 -6.65 13.08 14.90
N LYS A 94 -6.81 14.40 15.11
CA LYS A 94 -5.82 15.40 14.73
C LYS A 94 -4.46 15.17 15.40
N ILE A 95 -4.47 14.87 16.70
CA ILE A 95 -3.24 14.65 17.47
C ILE A 95 -2.56 13.33 17.10
N LEU A 96 -3.34 12.29 16.79
CA LEU A 96 -2.82 11.02 16.29
C LEU A 96 -2.37 11.07 14.82
N GLY A 97 -2.67 12.16 14.11
CA GLY A 97 -2.41 12.30 12.67
C GLY A 97 -3.32 11.43 11.80
N ALA A 98 -4.46 10.98 12.34
CA ALA A 98 -5.45 10.20 11.60
C ALA A 98 -6.23 11.11 10.66
N LYS A 99 -6.45 10.66 9.42
CA LYS A 99 -7.20 11.41 8.42
C LYS A 99 -8.70 11.12 8.44
N ILE A 100 -9.09 9.99 9.03
CA ILE A 100 -10.45 9.46 8.97
C ILE A 100 -10.98 9.30 10.40
N ILE A 101 -12.22 9.73 10.60
CA ILE A 101 -13.02 9.39 11.79
C ILE A 101 -14.20 8.55 11.31
N ILE A 102 -14.49 7.48 12.04
CA ILE A 102 -15.64 6.60 11.80
C ILE A 102 -16.50 6.66 13.06
N ALA A 103 -17.65 7.32 12.97
CA ALA A 103 -18.61 7.37 14.07
C ALA A 103 -19.76 6.42 13.75
N THR A 104 -20.03 5.45 14.62
CA THR A 104 -21.03 4.40 14.32
C THR A 104 -21.76 3.95 15.58
N ASP A 105 -23.00 3.52 15.42
CA ASP A 105 -23.78 2.83 16.44
C ASP A 105 -24.05 1.35 16.08
N THR A 106 -23.29 0.79 15.14
CA THR A 106 -23.45 -0.54 14.51
C THR A 106 -24.63 -0.69 13.54
N VAL A 107 -25.55 0.27 13.50
CA VAL A 107 -26.68 0.31 12.55
C VAL A 107 -26.44 1.33 11.44
N ASP A 108 -25.90 2.49 11.81
CA ASP A 108 -25.51 3.57 10.92
C ASP A 108 -24.01 3.89 11.10
N THR A 109 -23.40 4.46 10.06
CA THR A 109 -21.98 4.82 10.05
C THR A 109 -21.80 6.16 9.36
N LEU A 110 -21.16 7.09 10.06
CA LEU A 110 -20.67 8.33 9.49
C LEU A 110 -19.17 8.26 9.25
N TRP A 111 -18.80 8.52 8.01
CA TRP A 111 -17.43 8.68 7.56
C TRP A 111 -17.08 10.16 7.57
N ILE A 112 -16.07 10.55 8.33
CA ILE A 112 -15.74 11.96 8.57
C ILE A 112 -14.28 12.22 8.22
N ASN A 113 -14.03 13.33 7.52
CA ASN A 113 -12.68 13.81 7.23
C ASN A 113 -12.16 14.51 8.49
N ALA A 114 -11.16 13.91 9.15
CA ALA A 114 -10.63 14.45 10.40
C ALA A 114 -9.92 15.81 10.22
N LEU A 115 -9.50 16.14 8.99
CA LEU A 115 -8.82 17.40 8.67
C LEU A 115 -9.79 18.58 8.73
N THR A 116 -11.02 18.38 8.26
CA THR A 116 -12.05 19.43 8.15
C THR A 116 -13.13 19.30 9.23
N GLY A 117 -13.41 18.09 9.72
CA GLY A 117 -14.53 17.76 10.60
C GLY A 117 -15.84 17.48 9.85
N GLU A 118 -15.82 17.48 8.52
CA GLU A 118 -17.00 17.35 7.67
C GLU A 118 -17.23 15.91 7.21
N LYS A 119 -18.47 15.59 6.82
CA LYS A 119 -18.84 14.28 6.28
C LYS A 119 -18.10 14.01 4.97
N ILE A 120 -17.61 12.78 4.83
CA ILE A 120 -17.05 12.28 3.58
C ILE A 120 -18.20 11.82 2.70
N LEU A 121 -18.25 12.39 1.50
CA LEU A 121 -19.27 12.09 0.50
C LEU A 121 -18.70 11.16 -0.58
N ASP A 122 -19.53 10.34 -1.19
CA ASP A 122 -19.18 9.54 -2.35
C ASP A 122 -18.95 10.41 -3.61
N GLU A 123 -18.60 9.79 -4.73
CA GLU A 123 -18.40 10.48 -6.00
C GLU A 123 -19.58 11.33 -6.47
N GLU A 124 -20.80 10.96 -6.10
CA GLU A 124 -22.03 11.63 -6.50
C GLU A 124 -22.43 12.72 -5.50
N GLY A 125 -21.65 12.93 -4.43
CA GLY A 125 -21.93 13.90 -3.38
C GLY A 125 -22.95 13.39 -2.36
N LYS A 126 -23.20 12.07 -2.29
CA LYS A 126 -24.09 11.45 -1.32
C LYS A 126 -23.29 10.88 -0.14
N ASN A 127 -23.97 10.54 0.96
CA ASN A 127 -23.31 9.86 2.07
C ASN A 127 -22.84 8.46 1.64
N ILE A 128 -21.66 8.06 2.11
CA ILE A 128 -21.16 6.69 1.93
C ILE A 128 -22.13 5.71 2.61
N SER A 129 -22.63 4.75 1.83
CA SER A 129 -23.60 3.74 2.31
C SER A 129 -22.97 2.54 3.02
N LEU A 130 -21.65 2.34 2.88
CA LEU A 130 -20.95 1.22 3.50
C LEU A 130 -20.90 1.42 5.02
N LEU A 131 -21.51 0.48 5.75
CA LEU A 131 -21.45 0.43 7.21
C LEU A 131 -20.09 -0.08 7.68
N PHE A 132 -19.66 0.39 8.85
CA PHE A 132 -18.44 -0.10 9.47
C PHE A 132 -18.64 -1.51 10.04
N ASP A 133 -18.04 -2.48 9.38
CA ASP A 133 -17.84 -3.84 9.91
C ASP A 133 -16.38 -4.24 9.62
N PRO A 134 -15.56 -4.52 10.64
CA PRO A 134 -14.15 -4.89 10.44
C PRO A 134 -13.96 -6.18 9.63
N SER A 135 -15.01 -6.99 9.45
CA SER A 135 -14.98 -8.23 8.66
C SER A 135 -15.39 -8.01 7.20
N ASN A 136 -15.82 -6.80 6.83
CA ASN A 136 -16.32 -6.51 5.49
C ASN A 136 -15.17 -6.42 4.48
N GLU A 137 -15.22 -7.25 3.42
CA GLU A 137 -14.17 -7.33 2.40
C GLU A 137 -14.00 -6.04 1.57
N GLN A 138 -15.01 -5.18 1.50
CA GLN A 138 -14.97 -3.91 0.76
C GLN A 138 -14.34 -2.76 1.58
N LEU A 139 -14.26 -2.93 2.90
CA LEU A 139 -13.77 -1.91 3.82
C LEU A 139 -12.33 -1.46 3.51
N PRO A 140 -11.37 -2.34 3.22
CA PRO A 140 -10.01 -1.91 2.91
C PRO A 140 -9.94 -0.99 1.69
N ALA A 141 -10.63 -1.37 0.61
CA ALA A 141 -10.66 -0.58 -0.62
C ALA A 141 -11.30 0.80 -0.41
N LEU A 142 -12.36 0.89 0.40
CA LEU A 142 -12.96 2.15 0.77
C LEU A 142 -11.99 3.05 1.55
N ILE A 143 -11.31 2.52 2.57
CA ILE A 143 -10.36 3.30 3.38
C ILE A 143 -9.20 3.83 2.52
N GLU A 144 -8.68 3.03 1.59
CA GLU A 144 -7.65 3.48 0.65
C GLU A 144 -8.15 4.63 -0.24
N LYS A 145 -9.36 4.47 -0.80
CA LYS A 145 -9.99 5.47 -1.65
C LYS A 145 -10.26 6.78 -0.90
N ILE A 146 -10.78 6.70 0.32
CA ILE A 146 -10.94 7.85 1.21
C ILE A 146 -9.59 8.53 1.41
N SER A 147 -8.58 7.77 1.83
CA SER A 147 -7.24 8.30 2.16
C SER A 147 -6.56 9.01 0.98
N TYR A 148 -6.85 8.56 -0.25
CA TYR A 148 -6.39 9.18 -1.49
C TYR A 148 -7.19 10.44 -1.85
N SER A 149 -8.49 10.44 -1.58
CA SER A 149 -9.41 11.48 -2.05
C SER A 149 -9.43 12.72 -1.16
N ILE A 150 -9.46 12.53 0.16
CA ILE A 150 -9.70 13.62 1.10
C ILE A 150 -8.44 14.44 1.38
N ASN A 151 -8.62 15.74 1.60
CA ASN A 151 -7.59 16.64 2.08
C ASN A 151 -8.23 17.80 2.88
N GLU A 152 -7.47 18.84 3.21
CA GLU A 152 -7.97 20.01 3.97
C GLU A 152 -9.06 20.81 3.25
N THR A 153 -9.22 20.62 1.95
CA THR A 153 -10.18 21.34 1.08
C THR A 153 -11.17 20.42 0.36
N ASN A 154 -10.96 19.10 0.40
CA ASN A 154 -11.81 18.14 -0.29
C ASN A 154 -12.33 17.08 0.69
N ASN A 155 -13.65 16.98 0.79
CA ASN A 155 -14.36 15.98 1.60
C ASN A 155 -15.07 14.92 0.72
N GLN A 156 -14.95 15.02 -0.60
CA GLN A 156 -15.64 14.12 -1.51
C GLN A 156 -14.68 13.06 -2.04
N LEU A 157 -15.15 11.82 -2.16
CA LEU A 157 -14.43 10.78 -2.87
C LEU A 157 -14.18 11.26 -4.29
N LEU A 158 -12.92 11.24 -4.69
CA LEU A 158 -12.59 11.43 -6.07
C LEU A 158 -13.20 10.24 -6.80
N SER A 159 -13.92 10.51 -7.88
CA SER A 159 -14.12 9.48 -8.89
C SER A 159 -12.77 8.87 -9.17
N PRO A 160 -12.69 7.54 -9.40
CA PRO A 160 -11.47 6.92 -9.86
C PRO A 160 -11.05 7.65 -11.13
N LYS A 161 -10.26 8.71 -10.96
CA LYS A 161 -9.52 9.33 -12.01
C LYS A 161 -8.60 8.19 -12.38
N LEU A 162 -8.72 7.71 -13.60
CA LEU A 162 -7.60 7.06 -14.26
C LEU A 162 -6.46 8.07 -14.14
N VAL A 163 -5.69 7.97 -13.05
CA VAL A 163 -4.48 8.73 -12.87
C VAL A 163 -3.61 8.14 -13.94
N ASN A 164 -3.58 8.82 -15.09
CA ASN A 164 -2.82 8.40 -16.23
C ASN A 164 -1.36 8.34 -15.76
N PRO A 165 -0.83 7.15 -15.44
CA PRO A 165 0.51 7.07 -14.93
C PRO A 165 1.46 7.32 -16.09
N THR A 166 1.01 7.46 -17.35
CA THR A 166 1.84 7.84 -18.49
C THR A 166 2.63 9.11 -18.20
N CYS A 167 2.16 10.11 -17.46
CA CYS A 167 3.05 11.25 -17.17
C CYS A 167 4.21 10.87 -16.24
N LEU A 168 3.97 10.06 -15.20
CA LEU A 168 5.01 9.60 -14.28
C LEU A 168 5.88 8.50 -14.88
N ALA A 169 5.28 7.54 -15.58
CA ALA A 169 5.92 6.46 -16.29
C ALA A 169 6.66 6.99 -17.52
N SER A 170 6.14 7.98 -18.25
CA SER A 170 6.87 8.70 -19.29
C SER A 170 7.92 9.61 -18.71
N SER A 171 7.75 10.21 -17.52
CA SER A 171 8.85 10.95 -16.87
C SER A 171 9.96 9.98 -16.47
N ILE A 172 9.66 8.93 -15.71
CA ILE A 172 10.62 7.89 -15.31
C ILE A 172 11.22 7.22 -16.55
N TRP A 173 10.42 6.94 -17.58
CA TRP A 173 10.91 6.36 -18.83
C TRP A 173 11.68 7.39 -19.67
N GLN A 174 11.34 8.68 -19.67
CA GLN A 174 12.10 9.75 -20.32
C GLN A 174 13.39 10.05 -19.56
N ASP A 175 13.43 9.84 -18.25
CA ASP A 175 14.62 9.93 -17.43
C ASP A 175 15.51 8.73 -17.72
N VAL A 176 14.96 7.51 -17.69
CA VAL A 176 15.67 6.29 -18.12
C VAL A 176 16.09 6.39 -19.59
N TRP A 177 15.26 6.96 -20.46
CA TRP A 177 15.50 7.14 -21.90
C TRP A 177 16.44 8.29 -22.21
N SER A 178 16.43 9.39 -21.48
CA SER A 178 17.41 10.47 -21.67
C SER A 178 18.80 9.98 -21.25
N VAL A 179 18.84 9.13 -20.21
CA VAL A 179 20.03 8.40 -19.79
C VAL A 179 20.38 7.26 -20.77
N SER A 180 19.40 6.67 -21.48
CA SER A 180 19.62 5.55 -22.43
C SER A 180 19.59 5.93 -23.93
N GLY A 181 19.30 7.18 -24.27
CA GLY A 181 18.90 7.65 -25.60
C GLY A 181 20.01 8.37 -26.35
N ALA A 182 21.11 8.71 -25.66
CA ALA A 182 22.40 8.56 -26.31
C ALA A 182 22.57 7.06 -26.59
N LYS A 183 23.00 6.65 -27.80
CA LYS A 183 23.43 5.27 -28.13
C LYS A 183 24.50 4.79 -27.14
N SER A 184 24.07 4.45 -25.95
CA SER A 184 24.89 3.99 -24.86
C SER A 184 24.79 2.48 -24.87
N ARG A 185 25.90 1.81 -24.64
CA ARG A 185 26.02 0.35 -24.67
C ARG A 185 25.03 -0.37 -23.71
N ASN A 186 24.32 0.37 -22.87
CA ASN A 186 23.46 -0.12 -21.78
C ASN A 186 21.97 0.27 -21.98
N SER A 187 21.56 0.60 -23.21
CA SER A 187 20.16 0.91 -23.53
C SER A 187 19.29 -0.34 -23.73
N PHE A 188 17.97 -0.18 -23.67
CA PHE A 188 17.00 -1.24 -23.98
C PHE A 188 17.22 -1.81 -25.40
N TYR A 189 17.38 -0.93 -26.39
CA TYR A 189 17.56 -1.36 -27.78
C TYR A 189 18.90 -2.05 -27.99
N SER A 190 19.97 -1.57 -27.35
CA SER A 190 21.28 -2.27 -27.37
C SER A 190 21.19 -3.66 -26.76
N LEU A 191 20.40 -3.83 -25.69
CA LEU A 191 20.20 -5.13 -25.07
C LEU A 191 19.38 -6.09 -25.96
N ILE A 192 18.40 -5.58 -26.71
CA ILE A 192 17.67 -6.36 -27.72
C ILE A 192 18.59 -6.75 -28.88
N GLU A 193 19.42 -5.82 -29.37
CA GLU A 193 20.36 -6.06 -30.46
C GLU A 193 21.41 -7.13 -30.13
N MET A 194 21.83 -7.24 -28.86
CA MET A 194 22.77 -8.30 -28.42
C MET A 194 22.23 -9.71 -28.68
N TYR A 195 20.91 -9.93 -28.69
CA TYR A 195 20.33 -11.25 -29.02
C TYR A 195 20.55 -11.68 -30.47
N ALA A 196 21.02 -10.78 -31.36
CA ALA A 196 21.40 -11.16 -32.72
C ALA A 196 22.74 -11.92 -32.77
N THR A 197 23.62 -11.72 -31.79
CA THR A 197 24.98 -12.28 -31.76
C THR A 197 25.25 -13.15 -30.54
N ASP A 198 24.58 -12.88 -29.43
CA ASP A 198 24.87 -13.46 -28.12
C ASP A 198 23.75 -14.40 -27.67
N THR A 199 24.08 -15.37 -26.84
CA THR A 199 23.11 -16.29 -26.25
C THR A 199 22.25 -15.59 -25.20
N PRO A 200 21.03 -16.07 -24.92
CA PRO A 200 20.19 -15.47 -23.88
C PRO A 200 20.84 -15.37 -22.51
N ASN A 201 21.75 -16.29 -22.18
CA ASN A 201 22.47 -16.28 -20.93
C ASN A 201 23.53 -15.17 -20.86
N GLU A 202 24.27 -14.97 -21.96
CA GLU A 202 25.26 -13.90 -22.08
C GLU A 202 24.58 -12.53 -21.99
N VAL A 203 23.43 -12.36 -22.66
CA VAL A 203 22.66 -11.12 -22.58
C VAL A 203 22.10 -10.86 -21.17
N LEU A 204 21.58 -11.90 -20.50
CA LEU A 204 21.12 -11.77 -19.11
C LEU A 204 22.28 -11.42 -18.17
N THR A 205 23.44 -12.06 -18.35
CA THR A 205 24.66 -11.77 -17.59
C THR A 205 25.09 -10.33 -17.78
N TYR A 206 25.14 -9.86 -19.03
CA TYR A 206 25.47 -8.48 -19.35
C TYR A 206 24.51 -7.48 -18.68
N TYR A 207 23.21 -7.76 -18.70
CA TYR A 207 22.20 -6.95 -18.02
C TYR A 207 22.47 -6.88 -16.51
N VAL A 208 22.69 -8.02 -15.84
CA VAL A 208 22.91 -8.05 -14.39
C VAL A 208 24.20 -7.34 -14.00
N ASP A 209 25.27 -7.56 -14.76
CA ASP A 209 26.58 -7.04 -14.41
C ASP A 209 26.80 -5.57 -14.75
N ASN A 210 26.09 -5.03 -15.74
CA ASN A 210 26.33 -3.68 -16.25
C ASN A 210 25.11 -2.78 -16.11
N ILE A 211 23.96 -3.21 -16.60
CA ILE A 211 22.76 -2.37 -16.68
C ILE A 211 22.12 -2.25 -15.31
N ARG A 212 21.86 -3.38 -14.63
CA ARG A 212 21.21 -3.42 -13.32
C ARG A 212 21.99 -2.67 -12.25
N LYS A 213 23.32 -2.73 -12.28
CA LYS A 213 24.18 -1.96 -11.34
C LYS A 213 23.96 -0.45 -11.51
N LYS A 214 23.96 0.04 -12.76
CA LYS A 214 23.67 1.45 -13.06
C LYS A 214 22.25 1.86 -12.67
N ILE A 215 21.24 1.01 -12.90
CA ILE A 215 19.86 1.31 -12.47
C ILE A 215 19.82 1.46 -10.93
N LYS A 216 20.51 0.60 -10.17
CA LYS A 216 20.61 0.72 -8.71
C LYS A 216 21.35 1.98 -8.25
N GLU A 217 22.33 2.47 -9.01
CA GLU A 217 23.03 3.74 -8.73
C GLU A 217 22.10 4.94 -8.96
N LEU A 218 21.31 4.91 -10.04
CA LEU A 218 20.34 5.97 -10.36
C LEU A 218 19.15 5.99 -9.39
N PHE A 219 18.77 4.81 -8.90
CA PHE A 219 17.65 4.64 -7.98
C PHE A 219 18.10 3.90 -6.71
N PRO A 220 18.87 4.59 -5.84
CA PRO A 220 19.37 4.00 -4.61
C PRO A 220 18.22 3.63 -3.67
N TYR A 221 18.46 2.66 -2.80
CA TYR A 221 17.50 2.31 -1.75
C TYR A 221 17.39 3.46 -0.73
N ASN A 222 16.23 3.59 -0.11
CA ASN A 222 16.03 4.52 0.99
C ASN A 222 16.76 4.00 2.24
N PRO A 223 17.76 4.72 2.78
CA PRO A 223 18.53 4.26 3.93
C PRO A 223 17.73 4.19 5.24
N LEU A 224 16.54 4.79 5.31
CA LEU A 224 15.70 4.80 6.52
C LEU A 224 14.87 3.53 6.69
N ASP A 225 14.43 2.92 5.59
CA ASP A 225 13.53 1.75 5.62
C ASP A 225 13.97 0.62 4.67
N ASN A 226 15.13 0.78 4.03
CA ASN A 226 15.72 -0.14 3.05
C ASN A 226 14.81 -0.45 1.84
N THR A 227 13.81 0.38 1.57
CA THR A 227 12.94 0.21 0.41
C THR A 227 13.65 0.65 -0.87
N THR A 228 13.43 -0.07 -1.97
CA THR A 228 13.94 0.30 -3.30
C THR A 228 12.80 0.24 -4.31
N ILE A 229 12.80 1.15 -5.27
CA ILE A 229 11.84 1.11 -6.38
C ILE A 229 12.15 -0.04 -7.36
N ILE A 230 13.37 -0.59 -7.30
CA ILE A 230 13.78 -1.75 -8.10
C ILE A 230 13.55 -3.02 -7.29
N ASN A 231 12.30 -3.47 -7.24
CA ASN A 231 11.99 -4.77 -6.63
C ASN A 231 12.15 -5.92 -7.64
N GLY A 232 12.71 -7.04 -7.17
CA GLY A 232 12.72 -8.31 -7.90
C GLY A 232 14.09 -8.98 -8.03
N SER A 233 14.13 -10.26 -7.69
CA SER A 233 15.27 -11.18 -7.78
C SER A 233 15.03 -12.32 -8.78
N VAL A 234 14.06 -12.20 -9.69
CA VAL A 234 13.69 -13.34 -10.54
C VAL A 234 14.76 -13.66 -11.58
N PHE A 235 15.43 -12.62 -12.10
CA PHE A 235 16.53 -12.75 -13.06
C PHE A 235 17.92 -12.78 -12.40
N VAL A 236 17.96 -12.72 -11.06
CA VAL A 236 19.20 -12.57 -10.30
C VAL A 236 19.22 -13.57 -9.14
N SER A 237 20.26 -14.38 -9.05
CA SER A 237 20.47 -15.32 -7.95
C SER A 237 20.79 -14.61 -6.62
N ASN A 238 20.81 -15.37 -5.52
CA ASN A 238 21.12 -14.83 -4.19
C ASN A 238 22.53 -14.21 -4.10
N ASP A 239 23.47 -14.68 -4.93
CA ASP A 239 24.82 -14.13 -5.06
C ASP A 239 24.93 -12.96 -6.06
N GLN A 240 23.79 -12.33 -6.40
CA GLN A 240 23.70 -11.18 -7.32
C GLN A 240 24.20 -11.45 -8.75
N LYS A 241 24.18 -12.72 -9.20
CA LYS A 241 24.54 -13.11 -10.57
C LYS A 241 23.31 -13.37 -11.42
N ALA A 242 23.50 -13.48 -12.73
CA ALA A 242 22.44 -13.93 -13.63
C ALA A 242 21.90 -15.30 -13.18
N ALA A 243 20.57 -15.42 -13.16
CA ALA A 243 19.93 -16.70 -12.92
C ALA A 243 19.68 -17.36 -14.28
N ASP A 244 20.65 -18.16 -14.75
CA ASP A 244 20.70 -18.74 -16.10
C ASP A 244 19.40 -19.43 -16.55
N SER A 245 18.70 -20.08 -15.61
CA SER A 245 17.42 -20.75 -15.83
C SER A 245 16.27 -19.81 -16.26
N TYR A 246 16.45 -18.49 -16.10
CA TYR A 246 15.50 -17.46 -16.50
C TYR A 246 15.92 -16.67 -17.74
N SER A 247 17.07 -16.96 -18.36
CA SER A 247 17.58 -16.26 -19.55
C SER A 247 16.57 -16.21 -20.71
N THR A 248 15.91 -17.33 -21.02
CA THR A 248 14.86 -17.40 -22.06
C THR A 248 13.62 -16.60 -21.67
N VAL A 249 13.25 -16.59 -20.39
CA VAL A 249 12.12 -15.80 -19.89
C VAL A 249 12.43 -14.32 -19.98
N PHE A 250 13.66 -13.93 -19.63
CA PHE A 250 14.15 -12.56 -19.73
C PHE A 250 14.07 -12.04 -21.17
N PHE A 251 14.53 -12.83 -22.14
CA PHE A 251 14.37 -12.49 -23.57
C PHE A 251 12.92 -12.30 -23.98
N LYS A 252 12.04 -13.26 -23.64
CA LYS A 252 10.60 -13.19 -23.97
C LYS A 252 9.94 -11.94 -23.40
N VAL A 253 10.36 -11.49 -22.22
CA VAL A 253 9.87 -10.24 -21.62
C VAL A 253 10.30 -9.05 -22.46
N LEU A 254 11.59 -8.93 -22.75
CA LEU A 254 12.15 -7.82 -23.53
C LEU A 254 11.56 -7.77 -24.95
N ASP A 255 11.46 -8.91 -25.63
CA ASP A 255 10.89 -9.03 -26.97
C ASP A 255 9.42 -8.61 -27.01
N LYS A 256 8.62 -8.94 -25.97
CA LYS A 256 7.24 -8.47 -25.86
C LYS A 256 7.16 -6.94 -25.72
N PHE A 257 8.03 -6.34 -24.90
CA PHE A 257 8.10 -4.87 -24.82
C PHE A 257 8.55 -4.25 -26.14
N ASN A 258 9.51 -4.85 -26.83
CA ASN A 258 9.98 -4.38 -28.12
C ASN A 258 8.88 -4.42 -29.20
N LYS A 259 8.11 -5.51 -29.25
CA LYS A 259 6.97 -5.69 -30.16
C LYS A 259 5.79 -4.79 -29.82
N TYR A 260 5.58 -4.51 -28.53
CA TYR A 260 4.52 -3.58 -28.10
C TYR A 260 4.84 -2.14 -28.53
N GLY A 261 6.12 -1.78 -28.60
CA GLY A 261 6.56 -0.45 -29.00
C GLY A 261 6.57 0.52 -27.82
N ARG A 262 6.43 1.82 -28.11
CA ARG A 262 6.47 2.85 -27.07
C ARG A 262 5.29 2.68 -26.13
N LEU A 263 5.55 2.81 -24.83
CA LEU A 263 4.53 2.83 -23.79
C LEU A 263 3.77 4.17 -23.75
N GLU A 264 3.46 4.72 -24.92
CA GLU A 264 2.62 5.89 -25.12
C GLU A 264 1.19 5.36 -25.27
N HIS A 265 0.27 5.75 -24.37
CA HIS A 265 -1.14 5.28 -24.35
C HIS A 265 -1.35 3.81 -23.92
N ILE A 266 -0.73 3.41 -22.82
CA ILE A 266 -0.92 2.09 -22.18
C ILE A 266 -2.41 1.84 -21.91
N ASP A 267 -2.99 0.79 -22.52
CA ASP A 267 -4.37 0.32 -22.30
C ASP A 267 -4.61 -0.01 -20.81
N TYR A 268 -5.80 0.30 -20.29
CA TYR A 268 -6.28 -0.02 -18.93
C TYR A 268 -6.00 -1.48 -18.54
N ASP A 269 -6.20 -2.38 -19.50
CA ASP A 269 -5.97 -3.81 -19.31
C ASP A 269 -4.54 -4.23 -19.60
N PHE A 270 -3.62 -3.34 -19.99
CA PHE A 270 -2.28 -3.73 -20.42
C PHE A 270 -1.55 -4.54 -19.35
N LYS A 271 -1.60 -4.13 -18.06
CA LYS A 271 -1.00 -4.92 -16.97
C LYS A 271 -1.61 -6.32 -16.87
N SER A 272 -2.93 -6.42 -16.97
CA SER A 272 -3.67 -7.69 -16.91
C SER A 272 -3.43 -8.57 -18.14
N LYS A 273 -3.43 -7.99 -19.35
CA LYS A 273 -3.14 -8.65 -20.63
C LYS A 273 -1.67 -9.09 -20.70
N LEU A 274 -0.75 -8.26 -20.22
CA LEU A 274 0.67 -8.56 -20.11
C LEU A 274 0.86 -9.73 -19.14
N PHE A 275 0.22 -9.68 -17.97
CA PHE A 275 0.22 -10.75 -16.97
C PHE A 275 -0.39 -12.06 -17.49
N GLU A 276 -1.57 -12.01 -18.11
CA GLU A 276 -2.21 -13.16 -18.72
C GLU A 276 -1.38 -13.76 -19.85
N SER A 277 -0.79 -12.93 -20.72
CA SER A 277 0.10 -13.35 -21.79
C SER A 277 1.37 -14.01 -21.24
N PHE A 278 1.91 -13.52 -20.11
CA PHE A 278 3.06 -14.15 -19.46
C PHE A 278 2.71 -15.48 -18.78
N LEU A 279 1.54 -15.59 -18.14
CA LEU A 279 1.12 -16.83 -17.47
C LEU A 279 0.61 -17.92 -18.42
N LYS A 280 -0.01 -17.55 -19.54
CA LYS A 280 -0.48 -18.49 -20.56
C LYS A 280 0.68 -19.18 -21.29
N GLU A 281 1.85 -18.54 -21.36
CA GLU A 281 3.02 -19.05 -22.10
C GLU A 281 4.19 -19.56 -21.23
N SER A 282 4.19 -19.30 -19.91
CA SER A 282 5.30 -19.70 -19.02
C SER A 282 4.87 -20.77 -18.01
N ILE A 283 5.64 -21.87 -17.96
CA ILE A 283 5.35 -23.06 -17.16
C ILE A 283 5.56 -22.81 -15.63
N SER A 284 6.05 -21.65 -15.22
CA SER A 284 6.34 -21.34 -13.80
C SER A 284 5.38 -20.29 -13.22
N LYS A 285 4.17 -20.73 -12.85
CA LYS A 285 3.08 -19.89 -12.32
C LYS A 285 3.39 -19.23 -10.97
N LYS A 286 4.31 -19.77 -10.17
CA LYS A 286 4.45 -19.42 -8.74
C LYS A 286 5.40 -18.25 -8.44
N LYS A 287 6.41 -18.01 -9.29
CA LYS A 287 7.47 -16.99 -9.04
C LYS A 287 7.29 -15.69 -9.84
N LEU A 288 6.50 -15.74 -10.92
CA LEU A 288 6.14 -14.55 -11.71
C LEU A 288 4.93 -13.82 -11.12
N GLY A 289 3.99 -14.55 -10.50
CA GLY A 289 2.83 -13.98 -9.81
C GLY A 289 3.19 -12.98 -8.72
N THR A 290 4.28 -13.22 -7.99
CA THR A 290 4.79 -12.30 -6.96
C THR A 290 5.28 -10.97 -7.55
N ILE A 291 5.87 -10.93 -8.74
CA ILE A 291 6.36 -9.67 -9.35
C ILE A 291 5.21 -8.67 -9.60
N PHE A 292 4.03 -9.17 -9.93
CA PHE A 292 2.87 -8.33 -10.28
C PHE A 292 1.94 -8.06 -9.08
N TYR A 293 2.00 -8.88 -8.03
CA TYR A 293 1.05 -8.84 -6.91
C TYR A 293 1.64 -8.69 -5.51
N THR A 294 2.97 -8.68 -5.31
CA THR A 294 3.52 -8.45 -3.96
C THR A 294 4.04 -7.03 -3.79
N ASP A 295 3.19 -6.20 -3.17
CA ASP A 295 3.60 -5.40 -2.02
C ASP A 295 3.65 -6.39 -0.85
N GLU A 296 4.82 -6.77 -0.30
CA GLU A 296 4.83 -7.39 1.03
C GLU A 296 6.20 -7.33 1.73
N SER A 297 6.23 -6.47 2.74
CA SER A 297 7.00 -6.63 3.95
C SER A 297 6.42 -7.77 4.80
N SER A 298 6.87 -9.01 4.58
CA SER A 298 6.62 -10.12 5.51
C SER A 298 7.55 -11.29 5.21
N SER A 299 8.74 -11.30 5.85
CA SER A 299 9.49 -12.52 6.06
C SER A 299 9.74 -12.71 7.56
N SER A 300 9.04 -13.66 8.16
CA SER A 300 9.63 -14.52 9.20
C SER A 300 8.74 -15.72 9.51
N ASN A 301 9.31 -16.89 9.22
CA ASN A 301 9.19 -18.16 9.92
C ASN A 301 7.86 -18.93 9.89
N ARG A 302 7.81 -19.92 8.99
CA ARG A 302 7.33 -21.26 9.34
C ARG A 302 8.49 -22.23 9.22
N ASN A 303 8.97 -22.70 10.37
CA ASN A 303 9.68 -23.96 10.45
C ASN A 303 8.62 -25.06 10.63
N ASP A 304 8.62 -25.99 9.68
CA ASP A 304 8.07 -27.33 9.83
C ASP A 304 8.84 -28.09 10.91
N TYR A 305 8.11 -28.77 11.78
CA TYR A 305 8.54 -30.08 12.31
C TYR A 305 7.33 -31.01 12.32
N SER A 306 7.29 -31.86 11.29
CA SER A 306 6.98 -33.29 11.33
C SER A 306 6.10 -33.82 12.48
N ARG A 307 4.90 -34.29 12.13
CA ARG A 307 4.51 -35.70 12.25
C ARG A 307 3.30 -35.99 11.35
#